data_AF-A0A662WLB5-F1
#
_entry.id   AF-A0A662WLB5-F1
#
_cell.length_a   1.000
_cell.length_b   1.000
_cell.length_c   1.000
_cell.angle_alpha   90.00
_cell.angle_beta   90.00
_cell.angle_gamma   90.00
#
_symmetry.space_group_name_H-M   'P 1'
#
loop_
_entity.id
_entity.type
_entity.pdbx_description
1 polymer ?
#
loop_
_entity_poly.entity_id
_entity_poly.type
_entity_poly.pdbx_seq_one_letter_code
_entity_poly.pdbx_strand_id
1 'polypeptide(L)'
;MEMLAGRNVQVQRLRAFVDARKRSIEAAEKRYDISAAVNELQELCAPLYSPGRFSTEWKQLYLDHFYRDVAAFVLGFVTVHLEVCFSDRDRKLAFDDFFDRDVVPPSKAFAALISTLSATKTKATEAGNKTSEQDAEASVAQCIRLLGAVIEAGGFEDVVADMLEQEQVREELCCPQR
;
A
#
# COMPACT_ATOMS: atom_id res chain seq x y z
N MET A 1 -15.32 6.42 26.53
CA MET A 1 -13.94 6.95 26.43
C MET A 1 -12.87 5.86 26.36
N GLU A 2 -13.04 4.71 27.05
CA GLU A 2 -12.05 3.60 27.02
C GLU A 2 -11.83 2.98 25.62
N MET A 3 -12.89 2.86 24.79
CA MET A 3 -12.76 2.35 23.42
C MET A 3 -11.87 3.21 22.51
N LEU A 4 -11.87 4.54 22.69
CA LEU A 4 -11.03 5.45 21.91
C LEU A 4 -9.56 5.39 22.34
N ALA A 5 -9.30 5.18 23.64
CA ALA A 5 -7.96 4.99 24.17
C ALA A 5 -7.34 3.68 23.66
N GLY A 6 -8.11 2.59 23.64
CA GLY A 6 -7.68 1.29 23.10
C GLY A 6 -7.30 1.37 21.61
N ARG A 7 -8.15 2.02 20.80
CA ARG A 7 -7.88 2.21 19.35
C ARG A 7 -6.62 3.04 19.10
N ASN A 8 -6.39 4.11 19.85
CA ASN A 8 -5.19 4.94 19.70
C ASN A 8 -3.91 4.14 20.02
N VAL A 9 -3.94 3.32 21.07
CA VAL A 9 -2.80 2.44 21.40
C VAL A 9 -2.50 1.46 20.28
N GLN A 10 -3.53 0.86 19.65
CA GLN A 10 -3.33 -0.03 18.52
C GLN A 10 -2.74 0.67 17.30
N VAL A 11 -3.22 1.88 16.97
CA VAL A 11 -2.64 2.70 15.89
C VAL A 11 -1.17 3.00 16.15
N GLN A 12 -0.78 3.35 17.37
CA GLN A 12 0.64 3.60 17.69
C GLN A 12 1.50 2.34 17.59
N ARG A 13 0.98 1.18 18.04
CA ARG A 13 1.67 -0.10 17.89
C ARG A 13 1.87 -0.46 16.42
N LEU A 14 0.84 -0.26 15.60
CA LEU A 14 0.89 -0.55 14.16
C LEU A 14 1.84 0.40 13.43
N ARG A 15 1.88 1.68 13.82
CA ARG A 15 2.87 2.65 13.34
C ARG A 15 4.29 2.20 13.66
N ALA A 16 4.56 1.87 14.92
CA ALA A 16 5.88 1.39 15.33
C ALA A 16 6.30 0.11 14.58
N PHE A 17 5.35 -0.79 14.34
CA PHE A 17 5.56 -1.98 13.51
C PHE A 17 5.96 -1.61 12.08
N VAL A 18 5.16 -0.80 11.38
CA VAL A 18 5.41 -0.35 10.00
C VAL A 18 6.76 0.36 9.90
N ASP A 19 7.03 1.32 10.79
CA ASP A 19 8.28 2.10 10.79
C ASP A 19 9.50 1.22 11.07
N ALA A 20 9.36 0.17 11.90
CA ALA A 20 10.43 -0.79 12.15
C ALA A 20 10.71 -1.66 10.91
N ARG A 21 9.68 -2.13 10.21
CA ARG A 21 9.84 -2.92 8.98
C ARG A 21 10.48 -2.09 7.86
N LYS A 22 9.98 -0.86 7.60
CA LYS A 22 10.56 0.07 6.60
C LYS A 22 12.06 0.30 6.83
N ARG A 23 12.45 0.63 8.08
CA ARG A 23 13.87 0.80 8.44
C ARG A 23 14.69 -0.47 8.27
N SER A 24 14.10 -1.64 8.52
CA SER A 24 14.80 -2.93 8.35
C SER A 24 15.03 -3.25 6.88
N ILE A 25 14.06 -2.92 6.01
CA ILE A 25 14.18 -3.05 4.55
C ILE A 25 15.30 -2.14 4.03
N GLU A 26 15.32 -0.87 4.43
CA GLU A 26 16.40 0.07 4.07
C GLU A 26 17.76 -0.39 4.59
N ALA A 27 17.83 -0.96 5.80
CA ALA A 27 19.07 -1.51 6.34
C ALA A 27 19.53 -2.78 5.63
N ALA A 28 18.60 -3.59 5.10
CA ALA A 28 18.91 -4.75 4.28
C ALA A 28 19.43 -4.33 2.90
N GLU A 29 18.78 -3.34 2.26
CA GLU A 29 19.23 -2.73 1.01
C GLU A 29 20.69 -2.23 1.10
N LYS A 30 21.02 -1.45 2.14
CA LYS A 30 22.39 -0.94 2.37
C LYS A 30 23.46 -2.02 2.53
N ARG A 31 23.06 -3.23 2.91
CA ARG A 31 23.95 -4.39 3.08
C ARG A 31 23.92 -5.32 1.87
N TYR A 32 23.15 -4.99 0.83
CA TYR A 32 22.87 -5.83 -0.32
C TYR A 32 22.28 -7.20 0.07
N ASP A 33 21.53 -7.25 1.18
CA ASP A 33 20.89 -8.47 1.67
C ASP A 33 19.46 -8.56 1.15
N ILE A 34 19.33 -9.04 -0.09
CA ILE A 34 18.05 -9.15 -0.79
C ILE A 34 17.09 -10.09 -0.05
N SER A 35 17.60 -11.20 0.50
CA SER A 35 16.76 -12.16 1.23
C SER A 35 16.16 -11.53 2.50
N ALA A 36 16.95 -10.78 3.26
CA ALA A 36 16.43 -10.04 4.40
C ALA A 36 15.40 -8.99 3.99
N ALA A 37 15.64 -8.26 2.89
CA ALA A 37 14.69 -7.27 2.39
C ALA A 37 13.34 -7.91 2.00
N VAL A 38 13.36 -9.05 1.29
CA VAL A 38 12.15 -9.79 0.90
C VAL A 38 11.39 -10.29 2.14
N ASN A 39 12.09 -10.84 3.13
CA ASN A 39 11.46 -11.29 4.37
C ASN A 39 10.78 -10.13 5.13
N GLU A 40 11.45 -8.98 5.20
CA GLU A 40 10.89 -7.80 5.87
C GLU A 40 9.71 -7.19 5.09
N LEU A 41 9.71 -7.28 3.75
CA LEU A 41 8.56 -6.91 2.92
C LEU A 41 7.38 -7.84 3.15
N GLN A 42 7.60 -9.16 3.24
CA GLN A 42 6.53 -10.10 3.58
C GLN A 42 5.94 -9.79 4.95
N GLU A 43 6.79 -9.52 5.95
CA GLU A 43 6.34 -9.13 7.28
C GLU A 43 5.56 -7.81 7.26
N LEU A 44 5.98 -6.83 6.45
CA LEU A 44 5.24 -5.59 6.25
C LEU A 44 3.84 -5.84 5.65
N CYS A 45 3.70 -6.84 4.78
CA CYS A 45 2.43 -7.22 4.17
C CYS A 45 1.56 -8.14 5.07
N ALA A 46 2.15 -8.80 6.06
CA ALA A 46 1.49 -9.82 6.87
C ALA A 46 0.17 -9.38 7.57
N PRO A 47 -0.02 -8.12 8.01
CA PRO A 47 -1.31 -7.67 8.52
C PRO A 47 -2.50 -7.84 7.55
N LEU A 48 -2.25 -7.97 6.25
CA LEU A 48 -3.31 -8.09 5.22
C LEU A 48 -3.80 -9.53 5.04
N TYR A 49 -2.93 -10.53 5.17
CA TYR A 49 -3.19 -11.91 4.78
C TYR A 49 -2.93 -12.97 5.87
N SER A 50 -2.40 -12.59 7.05
CA SER A 50 -2.09 -13.54 8.14
C SER A 50 -3.05 -13.43 9.34
N PRO A 51 -4.31 -13.93 9.23
CA PRO A 51 -5.32 -13.81 10.28
C PRO A 51 -4.97 -14.58 11.58
N GLY A 52 -4.05 -15.54 11.51
CA GLY A 52 -3.54 -16.26 12.69
C GLY A 52 -2.53 -15.45 13.52
N ARG A 53 -1.95 -14.37 12.95
CA ARG A 53 -0.95 -13.51 13.59
C ARG A 53 -1.48 -12.12 13.90
N PHE A 54 -2.38 -11.61 13.07
CA PHE A 54 -2.95 -10.27 13.18
C PHE A 54 -4.47 -10.35 13.28
N SER A 55 -5.04 -9.56 14.19
CA SER A 55 -6.49 -9.48 14.33
C SER A 55 -7.12 -8.75 13.15
N THR A 56 -8.42 -8.99 12.91
CA THR A 56 -9.20 -8.23 11.92
C THR A 56 -9.14 -6.72 12.17
N GLU A 57 -9.11 -6.30 13.44
CA GLU A 57 -8.97 -4.89 13.81
C GLU A 57 -7.63 -4.30 13.32
N TRP A 58 -6.53 -5.04 13.45
CA TRP A 58 -5.23 -4.61 12.91
C TRP A 58 -5.25 -4.50 11.39
N LYS A 59 -5.87 -5.45 10.70
CA LYS A 59 -6.05 -5.38 9.24
C LYS A 59 -6.80 -4.12 8.83
N GLN A 60 -7.91 -3.81 9.50
CA GLN A 60 -8.71 -2.61 9.20
C GLN A 60 -7.94 -1.32 9.49
N LEU A 61 -7.29 -1.21 10.66
CA LEU A 61 -6.45 -0.05 10.98
C LEU A 61 -5.29 0.11 10.00
N TYR A 62 -4.72 -1.00 9.52
CA TYR A 62 -3.68 -0.99 8.50
C TYR A 62 -4.19 -0.39 7.19
N LEU A 63 -5.32 -0.91 6.68
CA LEU A 63 -5.97 -0.43 5.45
C LEU A 63 -6.38 1.04 5.54
N ASP A 64 -6.86 1.48 6.70
CA ASP A 64 -7.36 2.85 6.88
C ASP A 64 -6.28 3.90 7.08
N HIS A 65 -5.19 3.56 7.79
CA HIS A 65 -4.23 4.55 8.27
C HIS A 65 -2.82 4.41 7.69
N PHE A 66 -2.45 3.23 7.20
CA PHE A 66 -1.05 2.92 6.87
C PHE A 66 -0.87 2.43 5.43
N TYR A 67 -1.86 1.76 4.84
CA TYR A 67 -1.74 1.12 3.55
C TYR A 67 -1.27 2.06 2.43
N ARG A 68 -1.80 3.28 2.35
CA ARG A 68 -1.37 4.29 1.36
C ARG A 68 0.11 4.68 1.51
N ASP A 69 0.56 4.89 2.74
CA ASP A 69 1.95 5.27 3.04
C ASP A 69 2.92 4.11 2.84
N VAL A 70 2.47 2.88 3.10
CA VAL A 70 3.25 1.68 2.80
C VAL A 70 3.31 1.42 1.29
N ALA A 71 2.21 1.57 0.58
CA ALA A 71 2.17 1.45 -0.88
C ALA A 71 3.13 2.45 -1.54
N ALA A 72 3.14 3.71 -1.08
CA ALA A 72 4.08 4.71 -1.57
C ALA A 72 5.55 4.33 -1.32
N PHE A 73 5.85 3.72 -0.17
CA PHE A 73 7.19 3.20 0.12
C PHE A 73 7.57 2.03 -0.80
N VAL A 74 6.67 1.07 -1.01
CA VAL A 74 6.89 -0.09 -1.90
C VAL A 74 7.09 0.36 -3.35
N LEU A 75 6.22 1.23 -3.84
CA LEU A 75 6.24 1.75 -5.21
C LEU A 75 7.40 2.72 -5.47
N GLY A 76 7.90 3.41 -4.44
CA GLY A 76 9.01 4.34 -4.57
C GLY A 76 10.35 3.67 -4.25
N PHE A 77 10.56 3.25 -3.01
CA PHE A 77 11.85 2.73 -2.57
C PHE A 77 12.12 1.33 -3.11
N VAL A 78 11.19 0.40 -2.92
CA VAL A 78 11.44 -1.02 -3.24
C VAL A 78 11.53 -1.21 -4.75
N THR A 79 10.66 -0.56 -5.52
CA THR A 79 10.64 -0.63 -6.99
C THR A 79 11.98 -0.16 -7.56
N VAL A 80 12.52 0.94 -7.03
CA VAL A 80 13.76 1.55 -7.53
C VAL A 80 15.00 0.79 -7.07
N HIS A 81 15.08 0.42 -5.80
CA HIS A 81 16.34 -0.05 -5.21
C HIS A 81 16.45 -1.57 -5.09
N LEU A 82 15.33 -2.30 -5.09
CA LEU A 82 15.32 -3.73 -4.74
C LEU A 82 14.71 -4.62 -5.81
N GLU A 83 13.67 -4.17 -6.51
CA GLU A 83 12.92 -5.01 -7.46
C GLU A 83 13.79 -5.55 -8.61
N VAL A 84 14.77 -4.78 -9.08
CA VAL A 84 15.73 -5.23 -10.11
C VAL A 84 16.53 -6.46 -9.68
N CYS A 85 16.73 -6.64 -8.37
CA CYS A 85 17.44 -7.77 -7.79
C CYS A 85 16.51 -8.94 -7.42
N PHE A 86 15.19 -8.78 -7.55
CA PHE A 86 14.22 -9.79 -7.17
C PHE A 86 14.08 -10.86 -8.25
N SER A 87 14.00 -12.12 -7.82
CA SER A 87 13.47 -13.20 -8.66
C SER A 87 11.97 -13.00 -8.89
N ASP A 88 11.39 -13.68 -9.87
CA ASP A 88 9.93 -13.62 -10.10
C ASP A 88 9.14 -14.07 -8.87
N ARG A 89 9.68 -15.02 -8.11
CA ARG A 89 9.10 -15.45 -6.84
C ARG A 89 9.11 -14.33 -5.80
N ASP A 90 10.23 -13.63 -5.68
CA ASP A 90 10.36 -12.52 -4.73
C ASP A 90 9.45 -11.36 -5.10
N ARG A 91 9.33 -11.03 -6.40
CA ARG A 91 8.39 -10.01 -6.88
C ARG A 91 6.95 -10.37 -6.54
N LYS A 92 6.54 -11.62 -6.76
CA LYS A 92 5.20 -12.06 -6.39
C LYS A 92 4.94 -11.85 -4.89
N LEU A 93 5.85 -12.32 -4.04
CA LEU A 93 5.69 -12.30 -2.59
C LEU A 93 5.82 -10.89 -1.98
N ALA A 94 6.58 -10.00 -2.60
CA ALA A 94 6.88 -8.67 -2.07
C ALA A 94 6.03 -7.55 -2.69
N PHE A 95 5.53 -7.74 -3.92
CA PHE A 95 4.73 -6.75 -4.63
C PHE A 95 3.32 -7.23 -4.93
N ASP A 96 3.18 -8.31 -5.67
CA ASP A 96 1.86 -8.68 -6.21
C ASP A 96 0.90 -9.04 -5.06
N ASP A 97 1.36 -9.79 -4.05
CA ASP A 97 0.57 -10.16 -2.88
C ASP A 97 0.16 -8.93 -2.02
N PHE A 98 0.90 -7.81 -2.09
CA PHE A 98 0.55 -6.59 -1.35
C PHE A 98 -0.64 -5.85 -1.97
N PHE A 99 -0.79 -5.95 -3.30
CA PHE A 99 -1.88 -5.32 -4.06
C PHE A 99 -2.99 -6.31 -4.46
N ASP A 100 -2.95 -7.53 -3.92
CA ASP A 100 -3.92 -8.58 -4.24
C ASP A 100 -5.33 -8.19 -3.76
N ARG A 101 -6.27 -8.26 -4.70
CA ARG A 101 -7.69 -7.90 -4.50
C ARG A 101 -8.40 -8.79 -3.48
N ASP A 102 -7.92 -10.03 -3.29
CA ASP A 102 -8.54 -10.98 -2.35
C ASP A 102 -8.26 -10.57 -0.90
N VAL A 103 -7.25 -9.72 -0.67
CA VAL A 103 -6.83 -9.24 0.64
C VAL A 103 -7.00 -7.73 0.84
N VAL A 104 -6.97 -6.95 -0.24
CA VAL A 104 -7.14 -5.49 -0.22
C VAL A 104 -8.34 -5.07 -1.08
N PRO A 105 -9.29 -4.28 -0.55
CA PRO A 105 -10.38 -3.74 -1.35
C PRO A 105 -9.85 -2.95 -2.57
N PRO A 106 -10.40 -3.18 -3.79
CA PRO A 106 -9.95 -2.48 -5.00
C PRO A 106 -9.94 -0.96 -4.86
N SER A 107 -10.93 -0.37 -4.19
CA SER A 107 -10.99 1.07 -3.93
C SER A 107 -9.78 1.62 -3.16
N LYS A 108 -9.29 0.88 -2.16
CA LYS A 108 -8.08 1.26 -1.39
C LYS A 108 -6.82 1.11 -2.25
N ALA A 109 -6.72 0.03 -3.03
CA ALA A 109 -5.61 -0.19 -3.95
C ALA A 109 -5.52 0.91 -5.02
N PHE A 110 -6.63 1.22 -5.69
CA PHE A 110 -6.73 2.31 -6.66
C PHE A 110 -6.35 3.66 -6.05
N ALA A 111 -6.92 4.02 -4.90
CA ALA A 111 -6.63 5.29 -4.25
C ALA A 111 -5.14 5.43 -3.90
N ALA A 112 -4.50 4.34 -3.43
CA ALA A 112 -3.08 4.33 -3.13
C ALA A 112 -2.21 4.46 -4.39
N LEU A 113 -2.54 3.72 -5.46
CA LEU A 113 -1.82 3.76 -6.74
C LEU A 113 -1.92 5.13 -7.41
N ILE A 114 -3.13 5.69 -7.54
CA ILE A 114 -3.36 7.01 -8.14
C ILE A 114 -2.66 8.10 -7.33
N SER A 115 -2.77 8.05 -6.00
CA SER A 115 -2.06 8.98 -5.13
C SER A 115 -0.55 8.94 -5.35
N THR A 116 0.01 7.74 -5.44
CA THR A 116 1.46 7.57 -5.60
C THR A 116 1.89 8.07 -6.97
N LEU A 117 1.17 7.71 -8.02
CA LEU A 117 1.41 8.20 -9.38
C LEU A 117 1.41 9.73 -9.45
N SER A 118 0.41 10.37 -8.82
CA SER A 118 0.32 11.83 -8.76
C SER A 118 1.51 12.45 -8.01
N ALA A 119 1.86 11.91 -6.84
CA ALA A 119 2.97 12.42 -6.03
C ALA A 119 4.33 12.24 -6.74
N THR A 120 4.56 11.09 -7.37
CA THR A 120 5.80 10.79 -8.10
C THR A 120 5.97 11.72 -9.30
N LYS A 121 4.90 11.97 -10.06
CA LYS A 121 4.93 12.91 -11.21
C LYS A 121 5.28 14.33 -10.76
N THR A 122 4.71 14.81 -9.65
CA THR A 122 5.02 16.14 -9.12
C THR A 122 6.48 16.24 -8.69
N LYS A 123 6.99 15.28 -7.92
CA LYS A 123 8.39 15.28 -7.44
C LYS A 123 9.41 15.20 -8.57
N ALA A 124 9.17 14.38 -9.59
CA ALA A 124 10.06 14.29 -10.75
C ALA A 124 10.18 15.62 -11.48
N THR A 125 9.08 16.35 -11.59
CA THR A 125 9.03 17.68 -12.22
C THR A 125 9.82 18.72 -11.41
N GLU A 126 9.85 18.59 -10.08
CA GLU A 126 10.53 19.52 -9.17
C GLU A 126 12.04 19.26 -9.02
N ALA A 127 12.48 17.99 -9.08
CA ALA A 127 13.86 17.59 -8.81
C ALA A 127 14.86 17.93 -9.93
N GLY A 128 14.40 17.99 -11.19
CA GLY A 128 15.17 18.48 -12.34
C GLY A 128 16.49 17.76 -12.64
N ASN A 129 16.68 16.53 -12.17
CA ASN A 129 17.89 15.73 -12.41
C ASN A 129 17.58 14.33 -12.97
N LYS A 130 18.49 13.80 -13.79
CA LYS A 130 18.29 12.57 -14.58
C LYS A 130 18.07 11.31 -13.73
N THR A 131 18.71 11.20 -12.57
CA THR A 131 18.54 10.05 -11.68
C THR A 131 17.13 10.03 -11.09
N SER A 132 16.63 11.19 -10.65
CA SER A 132 15.27 11.31 -10.13
C SER A 132 14.19 11.07 -11.19
N GLU A 133 14.49 11.35 -12.47
CA GLU A 133 13.59 11.03 -13.59
C GLU A 133 13.50 9.51 -13.81
N GLN A 134 14.63 8.79 -13.80
CA GLN A 134 14.66 7.33 -13.97
C GLN A 134 13.96 6.60 -12.83
N ASP A 135 14.20 7.02 -11.59
CA ASP A 135 13.55 6.45 -10.40
C ASP A 135 12.01 6.65 -10.45
N ALA A 136 11.59 7.83 -10.93
CA ALA A 136 10.19 8.15 -11.13
C ALA A 136 9.57 7.32 -12.27
N GLU A 137 10.28 7.10 -13.37
CA GLU A 137 9.83 6.26 -14.48
C GLU A 137 9.59 4.81 -14.03
N ALA A 138 10.50 4.23 -13.26
CA ALA A 138 10.33 2.88 -12.72
C ALA A 138 9.09 2.79 -11.82
N SER A 139 8.94 3.76 -10.90
CA SER A 139 7.78 3.85 -10.00
C SER A 139 6.46 4.03 -10.76
N VAL A 140 6.45 4.85 -11.82
CA VAL A 140 5.28 5.11 -12.69
C VAL A 140 4.90 3.86 -13.48
N ALA A 141 5.87 3.19 -14.11
CA ALA A 141 5.64 1.97 -14.87
C ALA A 141 5.01 0.89 -13.99
N GLN A 142 5.51 0.75 -12.76
CA GLN A 142 5.00 -0.21 -11.80
C GLN A 142 3.58 0.15 -11.31
N CYS A 143 3.29 1.43 -11.08
CA CYS A 143 1.93 1.89 -10.80
C CYS A 143 0.96 1.54 -11.95
N ILE A 144 1.37 1.77 -13.20
CA ILE A 144 0.54 1.47 -14.38
C ILE A 144 0.30 -0.02 -14.51
N ARG A 145 1.34 -0.85 -14.34
CA ARG A 145 1.22 -2.32 -14.36
C ARG A 145 0.18 -2.81 -13.36
N LEU A 146 0.27 -2.34 -12.12
CA LEU A 146 -0.64 -2.75 -11.04
C LEU A 146 -2.06 -2.21 -11.24
N LEU A 147 -2.22 -0.97 -11.71
CA LEU A 147 -3.54 -0.45 -12.10
C LEU A 147 -4.18 -1.29 -13.20
N GLY A 148 -3.41 -1.68 -14.22
CA GLY A 148 -3.86 -2.58 -15.28
C GLY A 148 -4.35 -3.91 -14.72
N ALA A 149 -3.57 -4.54 -13.84
CA ALA A 149 -3.95 -5.81 -13.20
C ALA A 149 -5.25 -5.70 -12.37
N VAL A 150 -5.43 -4.60 -11.63
CA VAL A 150 -6.67 -4.37 -10.86
C VAL A 150 -7.87 -4.16 -11.80
N ILE A 151 -7.71 -3.42 -12.90
CA ILE A 151 -8.78 -3.19 -13.89
C ILE A 151 -9.16 -4.50 -14.59
N GLU A 152 -8.20 -5.28 -15.06
CA GLU A 152 -8.45 -6.56 -15.74
C GLU A 152 -9.18 -7.56 -14.84
N ALA A 153 -8.96 -7.46 -13.53
CA ALA A 153 -9.67 -8.24 -12.53
C ALA A 153 -11.09 -7.71 -12.20
N GLY A 154 -11.60 -6.69 -12.90
CA GLY A 154 -12.93 -6.10 -12.64
C GLY A 154 -12.97 -5.17 -11.43
N GLY A 155 -11.82 -4.73 -10.92
CA GLY A 155 -11.76 -3.87 -9.74
C GLY A 155 -12.28 -2.45 -9.98
N PHE A 156 -12.48 -2.02 -11.24
CA PHE A 156 -13.06 -0.71 -11.54
C PHE A 156 -14.56 -0.67 -11.23
N GLU A 157 -15.28 -1.73 -11.57
CA GLU A 157 -16.69 -1.91 -11.21
C GLU A 157 -16.87 -1.91 -9.69
N ASP A 158 -15.96 -2.56 -8.96
CA ASP A 158 -15.96 -2.58 -7.49
C ASP A 158 -15.73 -1.18 -6.89
N VAL A 159 -14.83 -0.39 -7.48
CA VAL A 159 -14.63 1.02 -7.07
C VAL A 159 -15.89 1.84 -7.28
N VAL A 160 -16.57 1.66 -8.42
CA VAL A 160 -17.81 2.39 -8.71
C VAL A 160 -18.92 1.97 -7.74
N ALA A 161 -19.02 0.68 -7.42
CA ALA A 161 -19.97 0.17 -6.42
C ALA A 161 -19.70 0.79 -5.03
N ASP A 162 -18.45 0.76 -4.56
CA ASP A 162 -18.04 1.37 -3.28
C ASP A 162 -18.36 2.87 -3.23
N MET A 163 -18.15 3.60 -4.34
CA MET A 163 -18.48 5.02 -4.43
C MET A 163 -19.99 5.27 -4.38
N LEU A 164 -20.79 4.43 -5.02
CA LEU A 164 -22.25 4.53 -4.99
C LEU A 164 -22.82 4.24 -3.60
N GLU A 165 -22.26 3.25 -2.89
CA GLU A 165 -22.64 2.96 -1.50
C GLU A 165 -22.32 4.13 -0.57
N GLN A 166 -21.14 4.77 -0.73
CA GLN A 166 -20.76 5.94 0.07
C GLN A 166 -21.69 7.13 -0.13
N GLU A 167 -22.16 7.38 -1.36
CA GLU A 167 -23.13 8.44 -1.64
C GLU A 167 -24.51 8.10 -1.06
N GLN A 168 -24.99 6.86 -1.16
CA GLN A 168 -26.27 6.44 -0.55
C GLN A 168 -26.27 6.61 0.97
N VAL A 169 -25.21 6.17 1.66
CA VAL A 169 -25.06 6.34 3.11
C VAL A 169 -25.01 7.82 3.50
N ARG A 170 -24.42 8.67 2.66
CA ARG A 170 -24.34 10.12 2.89
C ARG A 170 -25.71 10.80 2.72
N GLU A 171 -26.51 10.37 1.76
CA GLU A 171 -27.89 10.84 1.58
C GLU A 171 -28.80 10.44 2.77
N GLU A 172 -28.67 9.22 3.28
CA GLU A 172 -29.41 8.74 4.46
C GLU A 172 -29.05 9.50 5.75
N LEU A 173 -27.79 9.92 5.90
CA LEU A 173 -27.33 10.74 7.02
C LEU A 173 -27.76 12.22 6.90
N CYS A 174 -27.92 12.73 5.68
CA CYS A 174 -28.36 14.11 5.43
C CYS A 174 -29.88 14.28 5.37
N CYS A 175 -30.65 13.21 5.15
CA CYS A 175 -32.10 13.22 5.20
C CYS A 175 -32.60 12.04 6.07
N PRO A 176 -32.64 12.20 7.40
CA PRO A 176 -33.36 11.23 8.23
C PRO A 176 -34.83 11.28 7.79
N GLN A 177 -35.32 10.16 7.26
CA GLN A 177 -36.71 10.01 6.83
C GLN A 177 -37.65 10.51 7.93
N ARG A 178 -38.59 11.39 7.55
CA ARG A 178 -39.72 11.81 8.38
C ARG A 178 -40.71 10.66 8.59
#